data_AF-A0A7C3APA8-F1
#
_entry.id   AF-A0A7C3APA8-F1
#
_cell.length_a   1.000
_cell.length_b   1.000
_cell.length_c   1.000
_cell.angle_alpha   90.00
_cell.angle_beta   90.00
_cell.angle_gamma   90.00
#
_symmetry.space_group_name_H-M   'P 1'
#
loop_
_entity.id
_entity.type
_entity.pdbx_description
1 polymer ?
#
loop_
_entity_poly.entity_id
_entity_poly.type
_entity_poly.pdbx_seq_one_letter_code
_entity_poly.pdbx_strand_id
1 'polypeptide(L)'
;MKTPHPKSTRRRLLTILYERYLQDPLEMLTPEDFLEDSTLRREDLAANMHYLHDKNLVELMMGYNPPMFAAARITADGIDLVENRFEFNLRFPPAPGEEEEGMADLPRLMEQLTAEADFSPLDGEARASLLRDVQFLRDEVARPVHRWRMQVIETVLGWIAANFEHPEETLPSLPQIRETIARRED
;
A
#
# COMPACT_ATOMS: atom_id res chain seq x y z
N MET A 1 -9.38 -18.61 -2.12
CA MET A 1 -8.44 -17.61 -2.67
C MET A 1 -9.11 -16.25 -2.63
N LYS A 2 -8.47 -15.24 -2.04
CA LYS A 2 -8.98 -13.86 -2.03
C LYS A 2 -8.91 -13.28 -3.45
N THR A 3 -9.92 -12.53 -3.87
CA THR A 3 -9.88 -11.81 -5.14
C THR A 3 -8.88 -10.65 -5.04
N PRO A 4 -7.90 -10.54 -5.95
CA PRO A 4 -6.94 -9.44 -5.90
C PRO A 4 -7.66 -8.11 -6.06
N HIS A 5 -7.23 -7.11 -5.28
CA HIS A 5 -7.85 -5.79 -5.32
C HIS A 5 -7.68 -5.16 -6.73
N PRO A 6 -8.71 -4.52 -7.33
CA PRO A 6 -8.66 -4.03 -8.70
C PRO A 6 -7.50 -3.09 -9.02
N LYS A 7 -7.07 -2.26 -8.06
CA LYS A 7 -5.90 -1.39 -8.24
C LYS A 7 -4.60 -2.18 -8.41
N SER A 8 -4.44 -3.29 -7.69
CA SER A 8 -3.27 -4.17 -7.82
C SER A 8 -3.25 -4.85 -9.19
N THR A 9 -4.41 -5.31 -9.66
CA THR A 9 -4.56 -5.87 -11.02
C THR A 9 -4.20 -4.84 -12.08
N ARG A 10 -4.72 -3.61 -11.99
CA ARG A 10 -4.41 -2.52 -12.93
C ARG A 10 -2.93 -2.16 -12.95
N ARG A 11 -2.31 -2.06 -11.78
CA ARG A 11 -0.86 -1.83 -11.67
C ARG A 11 -0.09 -2.88 -12.47
N ARG A 12 -0.40 -4.16 -12.23
CA ARG A 12 0.25 -5.28 -12.90
C ARG A 12 0.06 -5.23 -14.41
N LEU A 13 -1.16 -5.01 -14.88
CA LEU A 13 -1.47 -4.91 -16.32
C LEU A 13 -0.64 -3.80 -17.00
N LEU A 14 -0.54 -2.62 -16.37
CA LEU A 14 0.28 -1.52 -16.88
C LEU A 14 1.77 -1.87 -16.88
N THR A 15 2.27 -2.56 -15.85
CA THR A 15 3.66 -3.03 -15.82
C THR A 15 3.96 -4.02 -16.93
N ILE A 16 3.11 -5.04 -17.15
CA ILE A 16 3.28 -6.03 -18.23
C ILE A 16 3.31 -5.34 -19.60
N LEU A 17 2.37 -4.44 -19.84
CA LEU A 17 2.29 -3.71 -21.11
C LEU A 17 3.49 -2.78 -21.33
N TYR A 18 4.00 -2.15 -20.27
CA TYR A 18 5.21 -1.31 -20.35
C TYR A 18 6.46 -2.15 -20.63
N GLU A 19 6.64 -3.26 -19.94
CA GLU A 19 7.74 -4.19 -20.18
C GLU A 19 7.73 -4.71 -21.61
N ARG A 20 6.54 -5.02 -22.13
CA ARG A 20 6.36 -5.43 -23.53
C ARG A 20 6.70 -4.30 -24.50
N TYR A 21 6.26 -3.07 -24.24
CA TYR A 21 6.60 -1.90 -25.04
C TYR A 21 8.12 -1.67 -25.14
N LEU A 22 8.86 -1.89 -24.05
CA LEU A 22 10.33 -1.79 -24.06
C LEU A 22 11.00 -2.86 -24.92
N GLN A 23 10.35 -4.00 -25.15
CA GLN A 23 10.86 -5.08 -26.00
C GLN A 23 10.49 -4.85 -27.47
N ASP A 24 9.21 -4.58 -27.74
CA ASP A 24 8.69 -4.25 -29.07
C ASP A 24 7.56 -3.21 -28.95
N PRO A 25 7.81 -1.93 -29.31
CA PRO A 25 6.82 -0.86 -29.24
C PRO A 25 5.59 -1.04 -30.14
N LEU A 26 5.66 -1.91 -31.15
CA LEU A 26 4.58 -2.14 -32.11
C LEU A 26 3.72 -3.35 -31.74
N GLU A 27 4.18 -4.19 -30.81
CA GLU A 27 3.47 -5.38 -30.39
C GLU A 27 2.23 -5.03 -29.57
N MET A 28 1.15 -5.78 -29.78
CA MET A 28 -0.07 -5.70 -28.98
C MET A 28 -0.33 -7.05 -28.35
N LEU A 29 -0.66 -7.06 -27.06
CA LEU A 29 -0.95 -8.28 -26.31
C LEU A 29 -2.42 -8.67 -26.43
N THR A 30 -2.65 -9.93 -26.75
CA THR A 30 -3.96 -10.58 -26.73
C THR A 30 -4.38 -10.93 -25.31
N PRO A 31 -5.68 -11.17 -25.05
CA PRO A 31 -6.12 -11.69 -23.76
C PRO A 31 -5.39 -12.94 -23.29
N GLU A 32 -5.06 -13.84 -24.21
CA GLU A 32 -4.34 -15.08 -23.94
C GLU A 32 -2.97 -14.80 -23.34
N ASP A 33 -2.23 -13.82 -23.86
CA ASP A 33 -0.90 -13.41 -23.35
C ASP A 33 -0.95 -12.95 -21.88
N PHE A 34 -2.06 -12.34 -21.45
CA PHE A 34 -2.25 -11.96 -20.03
C PHE A 34 -2.66 -13.14 -19.16
N LEU A 35 -3.35 -14.13 -19.72
CA LEU A 35 -3.89 -15.28 -18.98
C LEU A 35 -2.88 -16.43 -18.86
N GLU A 36 -1.78 -16.42 -19.62
CA GLU A 36 -0.63 -17.30 -19.41
C GLU A 36 -0.05 -17.14 -17.99
N ASP A 37 -0.16 -15.93 -17.43
CA ASP A 37 0.13 -15.65 -16.04
C ASP A 37 -1.05 -16.09 -15.16
N SER A 38 -0.90 -17.22 -14.48
CA SER A 38 -1.95 -17.94 -13.71
C SER A 38 -2.61 -17.16 -12.56
N THR A 39 -2.24 -15.90 -12.39
CA THR A 39 -2.72 -15.00 -11.35
C THR A 39 -3.87 -14.10 -11.80
N LEU A 40 -4.07 -13.93 -13.11
CA LEU A 40 -5.15 -13.12 -13.67
C LEU A 40 -6.34 -13.99 -14.06
N ARG A 41 -7.54 -13.61 -13.61
CA ARG A 41 -8.80 -14.23 -14.05
C ARG A 41 -9.37 -13.46 -15.23
N ARG A 42 -10.05 -14.19 -16.12
CA ARG A 42 -10.68 -13.62 -17.33
C ARG A 42 -11.70 -12.52 -17.00
N GLU A 43 -12.50 -12.70 -15.95
CA GLU A 43 -13.47 -11.69 -15.51
C GLU A 43 -12.78 -10.40 -15.03
N ASP A 44 -11.67 -10.54 -14.29
CA ASP A 44 -10.88 -9.43 -13.77
C ASP A 44 -10.17 -8.68 -14.90
N LEU A 45 -9.70 -9.39 -15.93
CA LEU A 45 -9.00 -8.81 -17.08
C LEU A 45 -9.90 -7.85 -17.87
N ALA A 46 -11.11 -8.29 -18.23
CA ALA A 46 -12.04 -7.49 -19.04
C ALA A 46 -12.36 -6.14 -18.39
N ALA A 47 -12.83 -6.17 -17.14
CA ALA A 47 -13.28 -4.97 -16.45
C ALA A 47 -12.13 -3.98 -16.19
N ASN A 48 -10.93 -4.48 -15.86
CA ASN A 48 -9.78 -3.63 -15.58
C ASN A 48 -9.19 -3.03 -16.87
N MET A 49 -9.16 -3.75 -17.98
CA MET A 49 -8.66 -3.23 -19.26
C MET A 49 -9.58 -2.15 -19.82
N HIS A 50 -10.91 -2.34 -19.75
CA HIS A 50 -11.87 -1.29 -20.12
C HIS A 50 -11.71 -0.05 -19.24
N TYR A 51 -11.52 -0.21 -17.92
CA TYR A 51 -11.24 0.93 -17.04
C TYR A 51 -9.96 1.69 -17.43
N LEU A 52 -8.87 0.96 -17.71
CA LEU A 52 -7.61 1.58 -18.11
C LEU A 52 -7.74 2.30 -19.46
N HIS A 53 -8.55 1.76 -20.37
CA HIS A 53 -8.87 2.36 -21.65
C HIS A 53 -9.66 3.66 -21.48
N ASP A 54 -10.70 3.65 -20.65
CA ASP A 54 -11.48 4.85 -20.30
C ASP A 54 -10.62 5.94 -19.64
N LYS A 55 -9.49 5.56 -19.04
CA LYS A 55 -8.49 6.48 -18.47
C LYS A 55 -7.38 6.90 -19.45
N ASN A 56 -7.48 6.50 -20.72
CA ASN A 56 -6.48 6.74 -21.76
C ASN A 56 -5.09 6.17 -21.44
N LEU A 57 -5.01 5.17 -20.56
CA LEU A 57 -3.73 4.55 -20.15
C LEU A 57 -3.38 3.33 -21.02
N VAL A 58 -4.37 2.75 -21.69
CA VAL A 58 -4.19 1.65 -22.65
C VAL A 58 -5.09 1.86 -23.87
N GLU A 59 -4.62 1.40 -25.02
CA GLU A 59 -5.41 1.28 -26.24
C GLU A 59 -5.91 -0.15 -26.38
N LEU A 60 -7.20 -0.31 -26.69
CA LEU A 60 -7.82 -1.60 -26.95
C LEU A 60 -8.23 -1.70 -28.42
N MET A 61 -7.88 -2.82 -29.05
CA MET A 61 -8.51 -3.26 -30.28
C MET A 61 -9.72 -4.10 -29.92
N MET A 62 -10.92 -3.64 -30.28
CA MET A 62 -12.15 -4.40 -30.04
C MET A 62 -12.30 -5.51 -31.09
N GLY A 63 -12.52 -6.73 -30.62
CA GLY A 63 -12.81 -7.87 -31.49
C GLY A 63 -14.31 -8.03 -31.78
N TYR A 64 -14.64 -9.08 -32.54
CA TYR A 64 -16.02 -9.43 -32.88
C TYR A 64 -16.80 -10.13 -31.74
N ASN A 65 -16.12 -10.49 -30.63
CA ASN A 65 -16.71 -11.20 -29.48
C ASN A 65 -16.64 -10.35 -28.20
N PRO A 66 -17.61 -9.44 -27.97
CA PRO A 66 -17.80 -8.81 -26.66
C PRO A 66 -17.99 -9.87 -25.56
N PRO A 67 -17.55 -9.61 -24.31
CA PRO A 67 -17.05 -8.34 -23.78
C PRO A 67 -15.51 -8.16 -23.86
N MET A 68 -14.79 -9.10 -24.47
CA MET A 68 -13.32 -9.07 -24.50
C MET A 68 -12.77 -8.23 -25.65
N PHE A 69 -11.64 -7.57 -25.41
CA PHE A 69 -10.82 -6.97 -26.45
C PHE A 69 -10.05 -8.06 -27.21
N ALA A 70 -9.66 -7.77 -28.46
CA ALA A 70 -8.82 -8.65 -29.28
C ALA A 70 -7.33 -8.47 -28.98
N ALA A 71 -6.89 -7.23 -28.78
CA ALA A 71 -5.52 -6.92 -28.40
C ALA A 71 -5.44 -5.59 -27.64
N ALA A 72 -4.37 -5.38 -26.89
CA ALA A 72 -4.15 -4.18 -26.11
C ALA A 72 -2.67 -3.75 -26.12
N ARG A 73 -2.44 -2.44 -26.01
CA ARG A 73 -1.09 -1.87 -25.79
C ARG A 73 -1.16 -0.67 -24.84
N ILE A 74 -0.04 -0.31 -24.24
CA ILE A 74 0.07 0.89 -23.41
C ILE A 74 0.08 2.16 -24.28
N THR A 75 -0.53 3.24 -23.81
CA THR A 75 -0.46 4.56 -24.47
C THR A 75 0.76 5.35 -23.97
N ALA A 76 1.04 6.50 -24.60
CA ALA A 76 2.03 7.44 -24.09
C ALA A 76 1.70 7.89 -22.64
N ASP A 77 0.46 8.25 -22.36
CA ASP A 77 0.02 8.62 -20.99
C ASP A 77 0.21 7.46 -19.99
N GLY A 78 0.00 6.22 -20.44
CA GLY A 78 0.26 5.03 -19.65
C GLY A 78 1.75 4.85 -19.34
N ILE A 79 2.62 5.05 -20.34
CA ILE A 79 4.07 5.00 -20.20
C ILE A 79 4.55 6.06 -19.21
N ASP A 80 4.17 7.33 -19.44
CA ASP A 80 4.55 8.46 -18.58
C ASP A 80 4.11 8.21 -17.12
N LEU A 81 2.92 7.64 -16.92
CA LEU A 81 2.44 7.28 -15.60
C LEU A 81 3.32 6.21 -14.96
N VAL A 82 3.67 5.13 -15.66
CA VAL A 82 4.49 4.03 -15.12
C VAL A 82 5.91 4.50 -14.80
N GLU A 83 6.49 5.37 -15.64
CA GLU A 83 7.82 5.95 -15.43
C GLU A 83 7.86 6.92 -14.25
N ASN A 84 6.78 7.67 -14.02
CA ASN A 84 6.61 8.49 -12.83
C ASN A 84 6.21 7.63 -11.61
N ARG A 85 7.20 6.97 -11.00
CA ARG A 85 7.00 6.09 -9.83
C ARG A 85 6.15 6.70 -8.71
N PHE A 86 6.28 8.01 -8.46
CA PHE A 86 5.49 8.68 -7.41
C PHE A 86 4.01 8.71 -7.77
N GLU A 87 3.67 9.18 -8.97
CA GLU A 87 2.29 9.25 -9.43
C GLU A 87 1.69 7.85 -9.64
N PHE A 88 2.49 6.91 -10.14
CA PHE A 88 2.07 5.52 -10.31
C PHE A 88 1.68 4.88 -8.98
N ASN A 89 2.52 5.03 -7.95
CA ASN A 89 2.24 4.49 -6.62
C ASN A 89 1.06 5.19 -5.93
N LEU A 90 0.82 6.46 -6.23
CA LEU A 90 -0.35 7.16 -5.70
C LEU A 90 -1.66 6.67 -6.34
N ARG A 91 -1.70 6.50 -7.67
CA ARG A 91 -2.91 6.06 -8.39
C ARG A 91 -3.16 4.55 -8.24
N PHE A 92 -2.11 3.76 -8.39
CA PHE A 92 -2.10 2.31 -8.35
C PHE A 92 -1.03 1.86 -7.36
N PRO A 93 -1.34 1.92 -6.05
CA PRO A 93 -0.40 1.48 -5.04
C PRO A 93 0.02 0.05 -5.34
N PRO A 94 1.29 -0.32 -5.07
CA PRO A 94 1.65 -1.73 -5.04
C PRO A 94 0.62 -2.46 -4.18
N ALA A 95 0.31 -3.72 -4.51
CA ALA A 95 -0.41 -4.54 -3.55
C ALA A 95 0.28 -4.36 -2.19
N PRO A 96 -0.45 -4.18 -1.07
CA PRO A 96 0.20 -4.12 0.22
C PRO A 96 1.15 -5.31 0.25
N GLY A 97 2.45 -5.02 0.39
CA GLY A 97 3.43 -6.10 0.48
C GLY A 97 3.02 -7.00 1.63
N GLU A 98 3.55 -8.22 1.70
CA GLU A 98 3.41 -9.05 2.91
C GLU A 98 3.78 -8.22 4.17
N GLU A 99 4.74 -7.30 4.03
CA GLU A 99 5.11 -6.28 5.00
C GLU A 99 3.97 -5.32 5.41
N GLU A 100 3.11 -4.86 4.50
CA GLU A 100 2.00 -3.96 4.81
C GLU A 100 0.74 -4.73 5.29
N GLU A 101 0.52 -5.96 4.81
CA GLU A 101 -0.51 -6.85 5.38
C GLU A 101 -0.19 -7.20 6.85
N GLY A 102 1.09 -7.42 7.17
CA GLY A 102 1.55 -7.63 8.55
C GLY A 102 1.35 -6.42 9.47
N MET A 103 1.20 -5.22 8.90
CA MET A 103 1.02 -3.96 9.64
C MET A 103 -0.44 -3.46 9.61
N ALA A 104 -1.39 -4.27 9.13
CA ALA A 104 -2.79 -3.86 8.96
C ALA A 104 -3.47 -3.42 10.28
N ASP A 105 -3.02 -3.96 11.42
CA ASP A 105 -3.53 -3.59 12.74
C ASP A 105 -2.92 -2.29 13.29
N LEU A 106 -1.78 -1.84 12.75
CA LEU A 106 -1.03 -0.72 13.30
C LEU A 106 -1.82 0.61 13.30
N PRO A 107 -2.59 0.98 12.26
CA PRO A 107 -3.42 2.19 12.33
C PRO A 107 -4.45 2.15 13.46
N ARG A 108 -5.11 1.00 13.67
CA ARG A 108 -6.07 0.83 14.76
C ARG A 108 -5.39 0.97 16.12
N LEU A 109 -4.22 0.36 16.29
CA LEU A 109 -3.44 0.46 17.52
C LEU A 109 -2.96 1.89 17.79
N MET A 110 -2.58 2.65 16.76
CA MET A 110 -2.18 4.05 16.93
C MET A 110 -3.33 4.95 17.38
N GLU A 111 -4.55 4.73 16.88
CA GLU A 111 -5.73 5.46 17.36
C GLU A 111 -6.05 5.10 18.82
N GLN A 112 -5.88 3.83 19.21
CA GLN A 112 -5.99 3.40 20.61
C GLN A 112 -4.96 4.09 21.50
N LEU A 113 -3.67 4.07 21.10
CA LEU A 113 -2.60 4.74 21.83
C LEU A 113 -2.85 6.24 22.01
N THR A 114 -3.40 6.90 20.98
CA THR A 114 -3.75 8.32 21.04
C THR A 114 -4.83 8.56 22.10
N ALA A 115 -5.89 7.77 22.10
CA ALA A 115 -6.94 7.86 23.11
C ALA A 115 -6.41 7.56 24.53
N GLU A 116 -5.61 6.50 24.67
CA GLU A 116 -4.99 6.13 25.96
C GLU A 116 -4.08 7.25 26.50
N ALA A 117 -3.28 7.88 25.65
CA ALA A 117 -2.45 9.02 26.02
C ALA A 117 -3.28 10.24 26.45
N ASP A 118 -4.38 10.52 25.74
CA ASP A 118 -5.31 11.59 26.08
C ASP A 118 -5.95 11.40 27.47
N PHE A 119 -6.27 10.16 27.84
CA PHE A 119 -6.88 9.79 29.13
C PHE A 119 -5.86 9.33 30.20
N SER A 120 -4.56 9.48 29.95
CA SER A 120 -3.51 9.12 30.89
C SER A 120 -3.54 9.99 32.16
N PRO A 121 -3.01 9.49 33.30
CA PRO A 121 -2.95 10.25 34.56
C PRO A 121 -1.86 11.35 34.58
N LEU A 122 -1.16 11.57 33.46
CA LEU A 122 -0.15 12.62 33.37
C LEU A 122 -0.79 13.99 33.23
N ASP A 123 -0.14 15.01 33.75
CA ASP A 123 -0.59 16.41 33.66
C ASP A 123 0.52 17.36 33.20
N GLY A 124 0.11 18.56 32.78
CA GLY A 124 1.01 19.66 32.44
C GLY A 124 2.00 19.29 31.32
N GLU A 125 3.29 19.56 31.56
CA GLU A 125 4.34 19.34 30.55
C GLU A 125 4.57 17.86 30.25
N ALA A 126 4.38 16.97 31.23
CA ALA A 126 4.53 15.52 31.02
C ALA A 126 3.49 15.00 30.01
N ARG A 127 2.23 15.40 30.20
CA ARG A 127 1.15 15.08 29.24
C ARG A 127 1.40 15.71 27.87
N ALA A 128 1.85 16.96 27.84
CA ALA A 128 2.17 17.63 26.57
C ALA A 128 3.32 16.93 25.83
N SER A 129 4.33 16.44 26.54
CA SER A 129 5.43 15.67 25.94
C SER A 129 4.93 14.34 25.38
N LEU A 130 4.15 13.58 26.16
CA LEU A 130 3.58 12.32 25.72
C LEU A 130 2.78 12.47 24.42
N LEU A 131 1.89 13.47 24.34
CA LEU A 131 1.07 13.69 23.15
C LEU A 131 1.91 14.06 21.92
N ARG A 132 3.01 14.80 22.10
CA ARG A 132 3.96 15.09 21.02
C ARG A 132 4.67 13.83 20.54
N ASP A 133 5.10 12.97 21.46
CA ASP A 133 5.77 11.72 21.14
C ASP A 133 4.83 10.75 20.41
N VAL A 134 3.58 10.64 20.86
CA VAL A 134 2.53 9.84 20.18
C VAL A 134 2.22 10.37 18.79
N GLN A 135 2.09 11.70 18.63
CA GLN A 135 1.87 12.30 17.32
C GLN A 135 3.06 12.08 16.38
N PHE A 136 4.29 12.21 16.88
CA PHE A 136 5.48 11.92 16.10
C PHE A 136 5.51 10.46 15.63
N LEU A 137 5.21 9.52 16.53
CA LEU A 137 5.13 8.10 16.20
C LEU A 137 4.08 7.84 15.11
N ARG A 138 2.90 8.45 15.24
CA ARG A 138 1.82 8.37 14.23
C ARG A 138 2.27 8.86 12.86
N ASP A 139 2.96 9.99 12.81
CA ASP A 139 3.47 10.56 11.56
C ASP A 139 4.58 9.70 10.93
N GLU A 140 5.36 8.98 11.75
CA GLU A 140 6.39 8.07 11.26
C GLU A 140 5.79 6.79 10.67
N VAL A 141 4.83 6.16 11.37
CA VAL A 141 4.20 4.92 10.92
C VAL A 141 3.20 5.13 9.78
N ALA A 142 2.72 6.37 9.58
CA ALA A 142 1.91 6.74 8.41
C ALA A 142 2.71 6.74 7.10
N ARG A 143 4.05 6.72 7.16
CA ARG A 143 4.91 6.61 5.98
C ARG A 143 4.90 5.17 5.45
N PRO A 144 5.26 4.95 4.18
CA PRO A 144 5.50 3.60 3.68
C PRO A 144 6.50 2.83 4.54
N VAL A 145 6.25 1.54 4.82
CA VAL A 145 7.02 0.71 5.77
C VAL A 145 8.53 0.71 5.48
N HIS A 146 8.92 0.63 4.21
CA HIS A 146 10.33 0.70 3.78
C HIS A 146 11.03 2.03 4.10
N ARG A 147 10.30 3.08 4.47
CA ARG A 147 10.85 4.39 4.87
C ARG A 147 10.88 4.61 6.37
N TRP A 148 10.40 3.65 7.16
CA TRP A 148 10.39 3.76 8.61
C TRP A 148 11.81 3.79 9.15
N ARG A 149 12.07 4.79 9.98
CA ARG A 149 13.32 4.89 10.72
C ARG A 149 13.19 4.07 12.00
N MET A 150 13.42 2.76 11.91
CA MET A 150 13.19 1.81 13.00
C MET A 150 13.82 2.23 14.33
N GLN A 151 15.10 2.62 14.31
CA GLN A 151 15.80 3.11 15.50
C GLN A 151 15.10 4.31 16.16
N VAL A 152 14.49 5.19 15.35
CA VAL A 152 13.73 6.34 15.85
C VAL A 152 12.40 5.88 16.44
N ILE A 153 11.69 4.98 15.75
CA ILE A 153 10.43 4.41 16.23
C ILE A 153 10.64 3.73 17.59
N GLU A 154 11.66 2.88 17.73
CA GLU A 154 12.00 2.21 18.99
C GLU A 154 12.34 3.19 20.11
N THR A 155 13.10 4.23 19.78
CA THR A 155 13.47 5.28 20.73
C THR A 155 12.23 6.01 21.24
N VAL A 156 11.32 6.40 20.35
CA VAL A 156 10.08 7.10 20.71
C VAL A 156 9.16 6.19 21.52
N LEU A 157 9.01 4.92 21.14
CA LEU A 157 8.30 3.92 21.93
C LEU A 157 8.91 3.74 23.33
N GLY A 158 10.23 3.88 23.45
CA GLY A 158 10.97 3.90 24.71
C GLY A 158 10.62 5.12 25.56
N TRP A 159 10.61 6.32 24.96
CA TRP A 159 10.24 7.56 25.66
C TRP A 159 8.80 7.55 26.13
N ILE A 160 7.86 7.09 25.29
CA ILE A 160 6.45 6.94 25.66
C ILE A 160 6.32 6.03 26.89
N ALA A 161 6.96 4.85 26.87
CA ALA A 161 6.91 3.91 27.98
C ALA A 161 7.53 4.47 29.28
N ALA A 162 8.63 5.23 29.17
CA ALA A 162 9.37 5.76 30.32
C ALA A 162 8.57 6.78 31.15
N ASN A 163 7.44 7.29 30.65
CA ASN A 163 6.55 8.16 31.42
C ASN A 163 5.73 7.41 32.48
N PHE A 164 5.72 6.06 32.46
CA PHE A 164 4.87 5.24 33.30
C PHE A 164 5.68 4.16 34.04
N GLU A 165 5.32 3.87 35.29
CA GLU A 165 5.87 2.72 36.03
C GLU A 165 5.34 1.39 35.47
N HIS A 166 4.06 1.37 35.08
CA HIS A 166 3.34 0.22 34.51
C HIS A 166 2.68 0.60 33.17
N PRO A 167 3.46 0.77 32.09
CA PRO A 167 2.95 1.23 30.79
C PRO A 167 1.91 0.27 30.19
N GLU A 168 1.97 -1.02 30.48
CA GLU A 168 1.00 -2.03 30.04
C GLU A 168 -0.41 -1.84 30.62
N GLU A 169 -0.53 -1.26 31.81
CA GLU A 169 -1.82 -0.98 32.45
C GLU A 169 -2.41 0.34 31.95
N THR A 170 -1.53 1.32 31.66
CA THR A 170 -1.95 2.68 31.30
C THR A 170 -2.10 2.87 29.79
N LEU A 171 -1.23 2.22 29.02
CA LEU A 171 -1.18 2.25 27.55
C LEU A 171 -1.20 0.81 26.99
N PRO A 172 -2.30 0.07 27.13
CA PRO A 172 -2.37 -1.35 26.74
C PRO A 172 -2.16 -1.60 25.24
N SER A 173 -2.29 -0.58 24.39
CA SER A 173 -1.94 -0.68 22.97
C SER A 173 -0.41 -0.69 22.71
N LEU A 174 0.39 -0.12 23.60
CA LEU A 174 1.83 0.08 23.40
C LEU A 174 2.62 -1.24 23.24
N PRO A 175 2.39 -2.30 24.04
CA PRO A 175 3.04 -3.59 23.82
C PRO A 175 2.65 -4.24 22.48
N GLN A 176 1.38 -4.10 22.06
CA GLN A 176 0.88 -4.65 20.79
C GLN A 176 1.50 -3.94 19.59
N ILE A 177 1.71 -2.62 19.69
CA ILE A 177 2.43 -1.83 18.68
C ILE A 177 3.87 -2.33 18.55
N ARG A 178 4.58 -2.51 19.69
CA ARG A 178 5.94 -3.04 19.70
C ARG A 178 6.03 -4.42 19.06
N GLU A 179 5.12 -5.32 19.40
CA GLU A 179 5.07 -6.66 18.82
C GLU A 179 4.80 -6.62 17.31
N THR A 180 3.84 -5.80 16.87
CA THR A 180 3.50 -5.63 15.45
C THR A 180 4.71 -5.15 14.66
N ILE A 181 5.46 -4.18 15.19
CA ILE A 181 6.64 -3.60 14.56
C ILE A 181 7.82 -4.59 14.58
N ALA A 182 8.00 -5.37 15.65
CA ALA A 182 9.08 -6.35 15.78
C ALA A 182 8.95 -7.52 14.79
N ARG A 183 7.72 -7.96 14.47
CA ARG A 183 7.45 -9.00 13.46
C ARG A 183 7.93 -8.64 12.04
N ARG A 184 8.38 -7.41 11.81
CA ARG A 184 9.01 -6.96 10.56
C ARG A 184 10.48 -7.38 10.45
N GLU A 185 11.16 -7.59 11.57
CA GLU A 185 12.60 -7.91 11.57
C GLU A 185 12.88 -9.40 11.29
N ASP A 186 11.86 -10.25 11.39
CA ASP A 186 11.89 -11.71 11.12
C ASP A 186 11.53 -12.02 9.66
#